data_AF-A0A968SQT8-F1
#
_entry.id   AF-A0A968SQT8-F1
#
_cell.length_a   1.000
_cell.length_b   1.000
_cell.length_c   1.000
_cell.angle_alpha   90.00
_cell.angle_beta   90.00
_cell.angle_gamma   90.00
#
_symmetry.space_group_name_H-M   'P 1'
#
loop_
_entity.id
_entity.type
_entity.pdbx_description
1 polymer ?
#
loop_
_entity_poly.entity_id
_entity_poly.type
_entity_poly.pdbx_seq_one_letter_code
_entity_poly.pdbx_strand_id
1 'polypeptide(L)'
;MRTRFSAIRRSYSLLAFAALALFIVPVLAQTTPPATPLVPNIEPVELAAAPAAWQLSEAVAVAAALEALEAKQLTPPEDALLNLPEANAGMAAITQLHLPLISRPARVIVGPVTPTPVTPTPTEEPTPEPGDPARIALTIWPKPSIWVARGALLEYEIRLSNDGEGSADQTRLVFPINSSRYTLEYTSLNSKAGDWVQSLDKNRAVVIFGRLGAGEKRSGKLFLRVNSGLAHQTLLDIRASYSWSDDASGGVQRSNWAPVLVGSGASDAPYIWMSVNPDRGPAGTRHIFSTNRLLPGESVSSWLNTPGGVRPLNLRATADDNGSVSLEYRSNGLARGTYQFVLYGQRSGLTGVATFVVQ
;
A
#
# COMPACT_ATOMS: atom_id res chain seq x y z
N MET A 1 -49.36 68.67 -6.81
CA MET A 1 -48.48 68.80 -7.99
C MET A 1 -47.72 67.49 -8.14
N ARG A 2 -47.92 66.82 -9.28
CA ARG A 2 -46.98 65.93 -10.00
C ARG A 2 -46.30 64.78 -9.22
N THR A 3 -46.79 63.53 -9.32
CA THR A 3 -46.45 62.47 -10.32
C THR A 3 -45.05 61.88 -10.11
N ARG A 4 -44.72 60.59 -10.24
CA ARG A 4 -45.35 59.30 -10.61
C ARG A 4 -44.22 58.24 -10.53
N PHE A 5 -44.60 56.94 -10.66
CA PHE A 5 -43.78 55.78 -11.10
C PHE A 5 -42.82 55.19 -10.04
N SER A 6 -42.64 53.87 -9.89
CA SER A 6 -43.02 52.71 -10.70
C SER A 6 -42.78 51.45 -9.86
N ALA A 7 -43.72 50.52 -9.92
CA ALA A 7 -43.58 49.14 -9.46
C ALA A 7 -42.79 48.31 -10.48
N ILE A 8 -41.88 47.43 -10.04
CA ILE A 8 -41.56 46.18 -10.76
C ILE A 8 -41.32 45.06 -9.75
N ARG A 9 -42.26 44.10 -9.73
CA ARG A 9 -42.06 42.71 -9.30
C ARG A 9 -41.32 41.94 -10.40
N ARG A 10 -40.29 41.17 -10.05
CA ARG A 10 -39.86 39.87 -10.64
C ARG A 10 -39.08 39.15 -9.52
N SER A 11 -39.56 38.08 -8.89
CA SER A 11 -39.84 36.71 -9.34
C SER A 11 -38.61 35.97 -9.89
N TYR A 12 -38.33 34.82 -9.25
CA TYR A 12 -37.50 33.67 -9.63
C TYR A 12 -36.05 33.60 -9.13
N SER A 13 -35.86 32.81 -8.06
CA SER A 13 -34.88 31.69 -7.89
C SER A 13 -35.12 31.12 -6.48
N LEU A 14 -36.09 30.24 -6.20
CA LEU A 14 -36.04 28.79 -6.46
C LEU A 14 -34.66 28.29 -6.87
N LEU A 15 -33.82 27.96 -5.88
CA LEU A 15 -32.72 27.00 -6.03
C LEU A 15 -32.33 26.43 -4.64
N ALA A 16 -32.90 25.26 -4.37
CA ALA A 16 -32.39 24.15 -3.57
C ALA A 16 -31.35 24.43 -2.46
N PHE A 17 -31.80 24.38 -1.21
CA PHE A 17 -31.03 23.73 -0.13
C PHE A 17 -31.92 22.69 0.54
N ALA A 18 -32.30 21.69 -0.26
CA ALA A 18 -32.56 20.36 0.24
C ALA A 18 -31.29 19.53 -0.02
N ALA A 19 -30.96 18.65 0.93
CA ALA A 19 -29.95 17.59 0.84
C ALA A 19 -28.47 17.96 1.10
N LEU A 20 -28.08 17.94 2.38
CA LEU A 20 -26.86 17.21 2.78
C LEU A 20 -27.01 16.59 4.18
N ALA A 21 -28.11 15.85 4.35
CA ALA A 21 -28.19 14.78 5.33
C ALA A 21 -28.42 13.51 4.51
N LEU A 22 -27.35 12.92 3.95
CA LEU A 22 -27.44 11.69 3.18
C LEU A 22 -26.30 10.72 3.54
N PHE A 23 -26.69 9.75 4.38
CA PHE A 23 -26.21 8.36 4.47
C PHE A 23 -24.79 8.10 4.99
N ILE A 24 -24.63 8.12 6.32
CA ILE A 24 -24.00 6.97 6.99
C ILE A 24 -25.15 6.17 7.61
N VAL A 25 -25.93 5.49 6.77
CA VAL A 25 -26.66 4.33 7.26
C VAL A 25 -25.60 3.24 7.38
N PRO A 26 -25.36 2.66 8.57
CA PRO A 26 -24.59 1.43 8.63
C PRO A 26 -25.47 0.39 7.92
N VAL A 27 -25.17 0.09 6.66
CA VAL A 27 -25.69 -1.10 5.98
C VAL A 27 -24.98 -2.29 6.62
N LEU A 28 -25.40 -2.62 7.84
CA LEU A 28 -25.13 -3.90 8.50
C LEU A 28 -26.15 -4.90 7.94
N ALA A 29 -26.00 -5.29 6.68
CA ALA A 29 -26.91 -6.28 6.09
C ALA A 29 -26.25 -7.03 4.94
N GLN A 30 -25.24 -7.83 5.30
CA GLN A 30 -24.95 -9.18 4.82
C GLN A 30 -23.63 -9.60 5.48
N THR A 31 -23.73 -10.14 6.70
CA THR A 31 -22.58 -10.73 7.41
C THR A 31 -22.22 -12.12 6.86
N THR A 32 -23.07 -12.67 5.99
CA THR A 32 -22.89 -13.99 5.41
C THR A 32 -22.55 -13.89 3.93
N PRO A 33 -21.59 -14.69 3.43
CA PRO A 33 -21.32 -14.82 2.00
C PRO A 33 -22.61 -15.14 1.23
N PRO A 34 -22.79 -14.61 0.00
CA PRO A 34 -23.94 -14.95 -0.83
C PRO A 34 -23.87 -16.43 -1.23
N ALA A 35 -25.04 -17.07 -1.34
CA ALA A 35 -25.13 -18.48 -1.74
C ALA A 35 -24.53 -18.75 -3.14
N THR A 36 -24.48 -17.73 -3.99
CA THR A 36 -23.79 -17.78 -5.29
C THR A 36 -22.74 -16.66 -5.32
N PRO A 37 -21.46 -16.99 -5.58
CA PRO A 37 -20.41 -15.99 -5.57
C PRO A 37 -20.57 -15.01 -6.75
N LEU A 38 -20.30 -13.73 -6.51
CA LEU A 38 -20.39 -12.67 -7.54
C LEU A 38 -19.35 -12.84 -8.66
N VAL A 39 -18.22 -13.45 -8.31
CA VAL A 39 -17.08 -13.69 -9.19
C VAL A 39 -16.68 -15.15 -8.98
N PRO A 40 -16.32 -15.91 -10.05
CA PRO A 40 -15.79 -17.25 -9.87
C PRO A 40 -14.66 -17.26 -8.84
N ASN A 41 -14.78 -18.13 -7.83
CA ASN A 41 -13.74 -18.34 -6.82
C ASN A 41 -13.09 -19.70 -7.06
N ILE A 42 -11.78 -19.69 -7.24
CA ILE A 42 -10.97 -20.90 -7.24
C ILE A 42 -10.37 -20.99 -5.85
N GLU A 43 -10.89 -21.90 -5.02
CA GLU A 43 -10.35 -22.12 -3.68
C GLU A 43 -8.82 -22.28 -3.78
N PRO A 44 -8.05 -21.58 -2.93
CA PRO A 44 -6.62 -21.80 -2.91
C PRO A 44 -6.40 -23.28 -2.66
N VAL A 45 -5.72 -23.95 -3.60
CA VAL A 45 -5.19 -25.28 -3.32
C VAL A 45 -4.35 -25.10 -2.08
N GLU A 46 -4.64 -25.86 -1.03
CA GLU A 46 -3.82 -25.92 0.17
C GLU A 46 -2.48 -26.48 -0.27
N LEU A 47 -1.63 -25.57 -0.77
CA LEU A 47 -0.26 -25.86 -1.11
C LEU A 47 0.34 -26.24 0.22
N ALA A 48 0.70 -27.52 0.37
CA ALA A 48 1.52 -28.01 1.47
C ALA A 48 2.55 -26.93 1.77
N ALA A 49 2.53 -26.42 3.02
CA ALA A 49 3.17 -25.18 3.43
C ALA A 49 4.37 -24.89 2.53
N ALA A 50 4.25 -23.87 1.65
CA ALA A 50 5.29 -23.55 0.69
C ALA A 50 6.62 -23.59 1.44
N PRO A 51 7.63 -24.36 0.98
CA PRO A 51 8.88 -24.52 1.72
C PRO A 51 9.35 -23.13 2.10
N ALA A 52 9.48 -22.89 3.41
CA ALA A 52 9.57 -21.56 4.01
C ALA A 52 10.28 -20.60 3.06
N ALA A 53 9.50 -19.73 2.41
CA ALA A 53 9.97 -18.88 1.33
C ALA A 53 11.12 -18.04 1.88
N TRP A 54 12.36 -18.46 1.61
CA TRP A 54 13.62 -17.80 1.97
C TRP A 54 13.48 -16.86 3.17
N GLN A 55 12.99 -17.38 4.31
CA GLN A 55 13.24 -16.73 5.58
C GLN A 55 14.69 -17.07 5.93
N LEU A 56 15.62 -16.51 5.17
CA LEU A 56 16.91 -16.26 5.75
C LEU A 56 16.60 -15.26 6.86
N SER A 57 16.57 -15.73 8.11
CA SER A 57 16.70 -14.80 9.23
C SER A 57 17.92 -13.93 8.92
N GLU A 58 17.91 -12.66 9.32
CA GLU A 58 19.04 -11.76 9.09
C GLU A 58 20.37 -12.44 9.48
N ALA A 59 20.35 -13.23 10.56
CA ALA A 59 21.44 -14.08 10.99
C ALA A 59 21.86 -15.17 9.97
N VAL A 60 20.94 -15.88 9.32
CA VAL A 60 21.24 -16.91 8.31
C VAL A 60 21.63 -16.30 6.97
N ALA A 61 21.05 -15.16 6.57
CA ALA A 61 21.49 -14.41 5.39
C ALA A 61 22.93 -13.92 5.57
N VAL A 62 23.23 -13.36 6.74
CA VAL A 62 24.57 -12.89 7.11
C VAL A 62 25.54 -14.07 7.22
N ALA A 63 25.15 -15.18 7.85
CA ALA A 63 26.00 -16.37 7.99
C ALA A 63 26.29 -17.05 6.64
N ALA A 64 25.29 -17.21 5.78
CA ALA A 64 25.48 -17.79 4.43
C ALA A 64 26.35 -16.88 3.53
N ALA A 65 26.22 -15.56 3.69
CA ALA A 65 27.11 -14.61 3.01
C ALA A 65 28.55 -14.68 3.55
N LEU A 66 28.73 -14.93 4.85
CA LEU A 66 30.04 -15.08 5.48
C LEU A 66 30.73 -16.39 5.04
N GLU A 67 30.01 -17.52 5.03
CA GLU A 67 30.53 -18.81 4.54
C GLU A 67 30.92 -18.76 3.05
N ALA A 68 30.10 -18.11 2.22
CA ALA A 68 30.42 -17.95 0.80
C ALA A 68 31.67 -17.07 0.55
N LEU A 69 31.99 -16.18 1.49
CA LEU A 69 33.18 -15.33 1.47
C LEU A 69 34.44 -16.12 1.87
N GLU A 70 34.33 -16.95 2.91
CA GLU A 70 35.44 -17.80 3.38
C GLU A 70 35.78 -18.90 2.35
N ALA A 71 34.78 -19.41 1.63
CA ALA A 71 34.97 -20.43 0.60
C ALA A 71 35.58 -19.91 -0.72
N LYS A 72 35.62 -18.59 -0.96
CA LYS A 72 36.18 -18.01 -2.20
C LYS A 72 37.45 -17.21 -1.92
N GLN A 73 38.59 -17.91 -1.90
CA GLN A 73 39.88 -17.29 -2.20
C GLN A 73 39.95 -16.95 -3.69
N LEU A 74 39.62 -15.72 -4.09
CA LEU A 74 39.75 -15.27 -5.48
C LEU A 74 40.43 -13.91 -5.58
N THR A 75 41.68 -13.93 -6.08
CA THR A 75 42.34 -12.80 -6.74
C THR A 75 41.55 -12.41 -8.00
N PRO A 76 41.28 -11.11 -8.23
CA PRO A 76 40.46 -10.66 -9.36
C PRO A 76 41.26 -10.61 -10.69
N PRO A 77 40.62 -10.85 -11.85
CA PRO A 77 41.25 -10.71 -13.17
C PRO A 77 41.26 -9.24 -13.64
N GLU A 78 42.33 -8.85 -14.33
CA GLU A 78 42.69 -7.45 -14.61
C GLU A 78 42.00 -6.77 -15.81
N ASP A 79 41.31 -7.47 -16.71
CA ASP A 79 40.93 -6.87 -18.00
C ASP A 79 39.45 -6.99 -18.37
N ALA A 80 38.61 -6.12 -17.80
CA ALA A 80 37.24 -5.92 -18.27
C ALA A 80 36.83 -4.43 -18.25
N LEU A 81 37.36 -3.66 -19.20
CA LEU A 81 36.88 -2.29 -19.50
C LEU A 81 36.00 -2.26 -20.76
N LEU A 82 34.74 -1.89 -20.52
CA LEU A 82 33.88 -0.91 -21.23
C LEU A 82 33.60 -1.04 -22.75
N ASN A 83 32.31 -1.07 -23.07
CA ASN A 83 31.65 -0.08 -23.96
C ASN A 83 30.12 -0.15 -23.82
N LEU A 84 29.46 0.93 -23.37
CA LEU A 84 28.00 1.10 -23.46
C LEU A 84 27.67 2.56 -23.83
N PRO A 85 26.62 2.80 -24.64
CA PRO A 85 26.30 4.12 -25.18
C PRO A 85 25.53 5.01 -24.20
N GLU A 86 25.68 6.32 -24.39
CA GLU A 86 25.07 7.40 -23.60
C GLU A 86 23.54 7.44 -23.72
N ALA A 87 22.85 7.61 -22.58
CA ALA A 87 21.42 7.87 -22.52
C ALA A 87 21.18 9.31 -22.04
N ASN A 88 20.46 10.07 -22.86
CA ASN A 88 20.13 11.47 -22.69
C ASN A 88 19.20 11.76 -21.50
N ALA A 89 19.40 12.96 -20.95
CA ALA A 89 18.67 13.57 -19.85
C ALA A 89 17.25 14.02 -20.24
N GLY A 90 16.35 13.96 -19.26
CA GLY A 90 15.10 14.70 -19.30
C GLY A 90 14.14 14.25 -18.21
N MET A 91 14.01 15.03 -17.14
CA MET A 91 12.75 15.34 -16.44
C MET A 91 13.05 16.21 -15.21
N ALA A 92 12.54 17.44 -15.25
CA ALA A 92 12.63 18.42 -14.19
C ALA A 92 11.30 18.57 -13.44
N ALA A 93 11.43 18.72 -12.12
CA ALA A 93 10.59 19.46 -11.16
C ALA A 93 9.11 19.09 -10.96
N ILE A 94 8.78 18.69 -9.72
CA ILE A 94 7.44 18.83 -9.14
C ILE A 94 7.58 19.63 -7.85
N THR A 95 6.99 20.82 -7.81
CA THR A 95 6.97 21.73 -6.66
C THR A 95 5.71 21.46 -5.83
N GLN A 96 5.86 21.24 -4.52
CA GLN A 96 4.73 21.14 -3.58
C GLN A 96 4.45 22.50 -2.93
N LEU A 97 3.19 22.93 -2.99
CA LEU A 97 2.65 24.10 -2.29
C LEU A 97 1.80 23.62 -1.11
N HIS A 98 2.13 24.05 0.12
CA HIS A 98 1.31 23.81 1.31
C HIS A 98 0.71 25.15 1.80
N LEU A 99 -0.61 25.17 2.00
CA LEU A 99 -1.33 26.26 2.67
C LEU A 99 -1.89 25.74 4.00
N PRO A 100 -1.71 26.46 5.13
CA PRO A 100 -2.43 26.14 6.36
C PRO A 100 -3.81 26.80 6.39
N LEU A 101 -4.86 26.00 6.66
CA LEU A 101 -6.21 26.48 6.93
C LEU A 101 -6.31 26.85 8.42
N ILE A 102 -6.60 28.13 8.71
CA ILE A 102 -6.84 28.62 10.08
C ILE A 102 -8.35 28.55 10.35
N SER A 103 -8.75 27.70 11.31
CA SER A 103 -10.13 27.55 11.78
C SER A 103 -10.45 28.57 12.87
N ARG A 104 -11.58 29.27 12.76
CA ARG A 104 -12.10 30.17 13.81
C ARG A 104 -12.82 29.37 14.91
N PRO A 105 -12.73 29.78 16.19
CA PRO A 105 -13.54 29.17 17.25
C PRO A 105 -15.02 29.56 17.10
N ALA A 106 -15.90 28.60 17.41
CA ALA A 106 -17.34 28.79 17.42
C ALA A 106 -17.78 29.69 18.59
N ARG A 107 -18.74 30.57 18.31
CA ARG A 107 -19.35 31.49 19.28
C ARG A 107 -20.41 30.72 20.08
N VAL A 108 -20.19 30.55 21.38
CA VAL A 108 -21.16 29.96 22.30
C VAL A 108 -22.29 30.96 22.56
N ILE A 109 -23.52 30.57 22.27
CA ILE A 109 -24.72 31.31 22.64
C ILE A 109 -25.35 30.57 23.83
N VAL A 110 -25.33 31.20 25.00
CA VAL A 110 -25.94 30.68 26.23
C VAL A 110 -27.38 31.19 26.29
N GLY A 111 -28.34 30.26 26.14
CA GLY A 111 -29.76 30.52 26.39
C GLY A 111 -30.15 30.24 27.86
N PRO A 112 -31.27 30.80 28.33
CA PRO A 112 -31.76 30.60 29.69
C PRO A 112 -32.21 29.15 29.91
N VAL A 113 -31.75 28.57 31.02
CA VAL A 113 -32.06 27.20 31.46
C VAL A 113 -33.39 27.18 32.24
N THR A 114 -34.34 26.39 31.74
CA THR A 114 -35.57 26.02 32.46
C THR A 114 -35.27 24.78 33.33
N PRO A 115 -35.62 24.77 34.63
CA PRO A 115 -35.35 23.62 35.50
C PRO A 115 -36.23 22.43 35.10
N THR A 116 -35.60 21.36 34.63
CA THR A 116 -36.25 20.10 34.23
C THR A 116 -36.45 19.19 35.46
N PRO A 117 -37.55 18.42 35.54
CA PRO A 117 -37.80 17.48 36.63
C PRO A 117 -36.68 16.44 36.77
N VAL A 118 -36.30 16.14 38.00
CA VAL A 118 -35.31 15.10 38.34
C VAL A 118 -35.90 13.71 38.10
N THR A 119 -35.66 13.16 36.91
CA THR A 119 -35.83 11.74 36.60
C THR A 119 -34.70 10.96 37.27
N PRO A 120 -34.98 9.83 37.98
CA PRO A 120 -33.94 9.03 38.61
C PRO A 120 -32.90 8.60 37.58
N THR A 121 -31.64 8.92 37.86
CA THR A 121 -30.49 8.54 37.02
C THR A 121 -30.45 7.02 36.92
N PRO A 122 -30.59 6.42 35.72
CA PRO A 122 -30.40 4.99 35.55
C PRO A 122 -29.01 4.62 36.05
N THR A 123 -28.91 3.60 36.90
CA THR A 123 -27.63 3.00 37.26
C THR A 123 -26.95 2.56 35.97
N GLU A 124 -25.88 3.24 35.57
CA GLU A 124 -25.12 2.90 34.38
C GLU A 124 -24.58 1.47 34.56
N GLU A 125 -25.02 0.57 33.68
CA GLU A 125 -24.45 -0.77 33.60
C GLU A 125 -22.97 -0.61 33.24
N PRO A 126 -22.04 -1.27 33.97
CA PRO A 126 -20.62 -1.09 33.74
C PRO A 126 -20.31 -1.36 32.28
N THR A 127 -19.75 -0.35 31.59
CA THR A 127 -19.29 -0.51 30.21
C THR A 127 -18.21 -1.59 30.23
N PRO A 128 -18.34 -2.67 29.44
CA PRO A 128 -17.34 -3.72 29.39
C PRO A 128 -15.98 -3.11 29.04
N GLU A 129 -14.92 -3.57 29.71
CA GLU A 129 -13.57 -3.14 29.42
C GLU A 129 -13.25 -3.49 27.95
N PRO A 130 -12.73 -2.53 27.14
CA PRO A 130 -12.38 -2.80 25.76
C PRO A 130 -11.41 -3.97 25.67
N GLY A 131 -11.62 -4.88 24.71
CA GLY A 131 -10.68 -5.97 24.45
C GLY A 131 -9.34 -5.47 23.91
N ASP A 132 -8.39 -6.38 23.73
CA ASP A 132 -7.11 -6.06 23.10
C ASP A 132 -7.31 -5.63 21.63
N PRO A 133 -6.60 -4.61 21.13
CA PRO A 133 -6.77 -4.12 19.77
C PRO A 133 -6.10 -5.03 18.74
N ALA A 134 -6.76 -5.25 17.61
CA ALA A 134 -6.14 -5.83 16.42
C ALA A 134 -5.30 -4.78 15.70
N ARG A 135 -4.24 -5.22 15.01
CA ARG A 135 -3.40 -4.33 14.21
C ARG A 135 -3.14 -4.97 12.85
N ILE A 136 -3.90 -4.51 11.85
CA ILE A 136 -3.96 -5.17 10.55
C ILE A 136 -3.02 -4.47 9.56
N ALA A 137 -2.20 -5.26 8.87
CA ALA A 137 -1.39 -4.82 7.75
C ALA A 137 -1.82 -5.52 6.46
N LEU A 138 -2.03 -4.74 5.39
CA LEU A 138 -2.40 -5.23 4.06
C LEU A 138 -1.31 -4.93 3.05
N THR A 139 -0.60 -5.97 2.60
CA THR A 139 0.37 -5.88 1.49
C THR A 139 -0.22 -6.45 0.21
N ILE A 140 -0.05 -5.73 -0.89
CA ILE A 140 -0.46 -6.11 -2.24
C ILE A 140 0.79 -6.30 -3.09
N TRP A 141 0.85 -7.43 -3.79
CA TRP A 141 1.95 -7.77 -4.68
C TRP A 141 1.43 -8.15 -6.08
N PRO A 142 1.80 -7.41 -7.13
CA PRO A 142 1.42 -7.76 -8.49
C PRO A 142 2.33 -8.84 -9.09
N LYS A 143 1.75 -9.72 -9.90
CA LYS A 143 2.47 -10.66 -10.76
C LYS A 143 1.85 -10.65 -12.17
N PRO A 144 2.62 -10.27 -13.21
CA PRO A 144 3.99 -9.76 -13.16
C PRO A 144 4.12 -8.40 -12.45
N SER A 145 5.25 -8.12 -11.77
CA SER A 145 5.42 -6.93 -10.94
C SER A 145 5.96 -5.68 -11.65
N ILE A 146 6.43 -5.80 -12.90
CA ILE A 146 7.01 -4.70 -13.69
C ILE A 146 6.15 -4.37 -14.90
N TRP A 147 6.04 -5.34 -15.82
CA TRP A 147 5.31 -5.17 -17.08
C TRP A 147 4.28 -6.28 -17.23
N VAL A 148 3.10 -5.93 -17.73
CA VAL A 148 2.06 -6.88 -18.13
C VAL A 148 1.64 -6.61 -19.57
N ALA A 149 1.43 -7.68 -20.33
CA ALA A 149 0.96 -7.56 -21.70
C ALA A 149 -0.53 -7.19 -21.75
N ARG A 150 -0.90 -6.46 -22.80
CA ARG A 150 -2.31 -6.21 -23.18
C ARG A 150 -3.07 -7.52 -23.36
N GLY A 151 -4.27 -7.64 -22.80
CA GLY A 151 -5.08 -8.86 -22.86
C GLY A 151 -4.64 -9.99 -21.93
N ALA A 152 -3.47 -9.87 -21.27
CA ALA A 152 -2.97 -10.87 -20.34
C ALA A 152 -3.61 -10.75 -18.95
N LEU A 153 -3.42 -11.78 -18.14
CA LEU A 153 -3.81 -11.78 -16.74
C LEU A 153 -2.74 -11.09 -15.89
N LEU A 154 -3.20 -10.21 -15.01
CA LEU A 154 -2.47 -9.59 -13.93
C LEU A 154 -3.02 -10.16 -12.62
N GLU A 155 -2.18 -10.86 -11.88
CA GLU A 155 -2.49 -11.35 -10.54
C GLU A 155 -2.09 -10.28 -9.51
N TYR A 156 -2.99 -9.94 -8.60
CA TYR A 156 -2.64 -9.23 -7.36
C TYR A 156 -2.80 -10.18 -6.19
N GLU A 157 -1.67 -10.55 -5.60
CA GLU A 157 -1.63 -11.26 -4.34
C GLU A 157 -1.89 -10.29 -3.19
N ILE A 158 -2.80 -10.68 -2.32
CA ILE A 158 -3.22 -9.99 -1.10
C ILE A 158 -2.60 -10.75 0.06
N ARG A 159 -1.87 -10.04 0.93
CA ARG A 159 -1.28 -10.58 2.16
C ARG A 159 -1.75 -9.75 3.34
N LEU A 160 -2.54 -10.35 4.21
CA LEU A 160 -2.99 -9.78 5.48
C LEU A 160 -2.19 -10.38 6.63
N SER A 161 -1.86 -9.55 7.61
CA SER A 161 -1.32 -10.00 8.90
C SER A 161 -1.91 -9.19 10.03
N ASN A 162 -2.14 -9.83 11.17
CA ASN A 162 -2.49 -9.17 12.41
C ASN A 162 -1.30 -9.21 13.37
N ASP A 163 -0.65 -8.07 13.61
CA ASP A 163 0.44 -7.93 14.58
C ASP A 163 -0.02 -7.32 15.92
N GLY A 164 -1.34 -7.20 16.12
CA GLY A 164 -1.95 -6.82 17.39
C GLY A 164 -2.17 -8.02 18.32
N GLU A 165 -2.53 -7.72 19.56
CA GLU A 165 -2.86 -8.72 20.59
C GLU A 165 -4.34 -9.16 20.48
N GLY A 166 -5.18 -8.32 19.89
CA GLY A 166 -6.58 -8.61 19.59
C GLY A 166 -6.81 -9.42 18.32
N SER A 167 -8.06 -9.80 18.09
CA SER A 167 -8.52 -10.39 16.82
C SER A 167 -9.33 -9.38 16.03
N ALA A 168 -9.16 -9.33 14.70
CA ALA A 168 -10.10 -8.64 13.83
C ALA A 168 -11.22 -9.59 13.43
N ASP A 169 -12.48 -9.23 13.67
CA ASP A 169 -13.63 -10.08 13.31
C ASP A 169 -13.84 -10.16 11.81
N GLN A 170 -13.61 -9.04 11.13
CA GLN A 170 -13.77 -8.91 9.70
C GLN A 170 -12.87 -7.80 9.19
N THR A 171 -12.19 -8.04 8.07
CA THR A 171 -11.42 -7.00 7.36
C THR A 171 -12.07 -6.74 6.01
N ARG A 172 -12.48 -5.49 5.77
CA ARG A 172 -13.09 -5.03 4.52
C ARG A 172 -12.09 -4.25 3.69
N LEU A 173 -11.82 -4.71 2.48
CA LEU A 173 -10.86 -4.13 1.55
C LEU A 173 -11.60 -3.51 0.38
N VAL A 174 -11.18 -2.32 -0.05
CA VAL A 174 -11.72 -1.62 -1.22
C VAL A 174 -10.60 -1.43 -2.23
N PHE A 175 -10.65 -2.17 -3.32
CA PHE A 175 -9.71 -2.08 -4.43
C PHE A 175 -10.25 -1.08 -5.46
N PRO A 176 -9.49 -0.03 -5.83
CA PRO A 176 -9.89 0.87 -6.92
C PRO A 176 -9.64 0.19 -8.27
N ILE A 177 -10.65 -0.52 -8.80
CA ILE A 177 -10.55 -1.18 -10.10
C ILE A 177 -11.24 -0.32 -11.14
N ASN A 178 -10.55 0.04 -12.20
CA ASN A 178 -11.18 0.75 -13.31
C ASN A 178 -11.52 -0.22 -14.45
N SER A 179 -12.80 -0.42 -14.76
CA SER A 179 -13.25 -1.37 -15.79
C SER A 179 -12.77 -1.02 -17.21
N SER A 180 -12.37 0.24 -17.45
CA SER A 180 -11.73 0.66 -18.70
C SER A 180 -10.27 0.19 -18.82
N ARG A 181 -9.64 -0.19 -17.70
CA ARG A 181 -8.26 -0.70 -17.66
C ARG A 181 -8.20 -2.21 -17.46
N TYR A 182 -9.11 -2.78 -16.66
CA TYR A 182 -9.11 -4.20 -16.33
C TYR A 182 -10.51 -4.79 -16.27
N THR A 183 -10.60 -6.11 -16.40
CA THR A 183 -11.79 -6.89 -16.04
C THR A 183 -11.40 -7.90 -14.97
N LEU A 184 -12.07 -7.89 -13.82
CA LEU A 184 -11.86 -8.94 -12.79
C LEU A 184 -12.45 -10.25 -13.31
N GLU A 185 -11.62 -11.27 -13.55
CA GLU A 185 -12.07 -12.54 -14.12
C GLU A 185 -12.47 -13.53 -13.05
N TYR A 186 -11.58 -13.75 -12.09
CA TYR A 186 -11.79 -14.67 -10.99
C TYR A 186 -10.95 -14.26 -9.77
N THR A 187 -11.26 -14.90 -8.64
CA THR A 187 -10.52 -14.73 -7.40
C THR A 187 -10.04 -16.07 -6.86
N SER A 188 -9.04 -16.03 -5.98
CA SER A 188 -8.68 -17.16 -5.14
C SER A 188 -8.68 -16.71 -3.69
N LEU A 189 -9.81 -16.97 -3.02
CA LEU A 189 -10.10 -16.59 -1.64
C LEU A 189 -10.52 -17.85 -0.87
N ASN A 190 -10.21 -17.91 0.43
CA ASN A 190 -10.58 -19.03 1.28
C ASN A 190 -12.01 -18.84 1.82
N SER A 191 -13.01 -19.39 1.13
CA SER A 191 -14.40 -19.20 1.53
C SER A 191 -14.72 -19.84 2.89
N LYS A 192 -13.99 -20.91 3.27
CA LYS A 192 -14.13 -21.56 4.58
C LYS A 192 -13.66 -20.67 5.73
N ALA A 193 -12.70 -19.78 5.46
CA ALA A 193 -12.25 -18.76 6.40
C ALA A 193 -13.15 -17.51 6.43
N GLY A 194 -14.21 -17.49 5.61
CA GLY A 194 -15.11 -16.33 5.50
C GLY A 194 -14.61 -15.26 4.51
N ASP A 195 -13.71 -15.61 3.59
CA ASP A 195 -13.19 -14.68 2.59
C ASP A 195 -14.04 -14.69 1.32
N TRP A 196 -14.46 -13.52 0.82
CA TRP A 196 -15.31 -13.43 -0.37
C TRP A 196 -15.32 -12.03 -1.01
N VAL A 197 -15.81 -11.92 -2.25
CA VAL A 197 -16.04 -10.63 -2.92
C VAL A 197 -17.43 -10.12 -2.58
N GLN A 198 -17.52 -9.01 -1.82
CA GLN A 198 -18.78 -8.39 -1.41
C GLN A 198 -19.51 -7.65 -2.52
N SER A 199 -18.78 -6.90 -3.32
CA SER A 199 -19.38 -6.17 -4.43
C SER A 199 -18.33 -5.89 -5.49
N LEU A 200 -18.79 -5.79 -6.74
CA LEU A 200 -17.98 -5.41 -7.88
C LEU A 200 -18.78 -4.41 -8.70
N ASP A 201 -18.19 -3.23 -8.93
CA ASP A 201 -18.72 -2.24 -9.85
C ASP A 201 -17.63 -1.77 -10.83
N LYS A 202 -17.92 -0.76 -11.64
CA LYS A 202 -17.00 -0.26 -12.67
C LYS A 202 -15.72 0.38 -12.12
N ASN A 203 -15.74 0.80 -10.85
CA ASN A 203 -14.71 1.62 -10.22
C ASN A 203 -14.09 0.97 -8.97
N ARG A 204 -14.68 -0.11 -8.45
CA ARG A 204 -14.15 -0.81 -7.27
C ARG A 204 -14.57 -2.27 -7.18
N ALA A 205 -13.72 -3.06 -6.55
CA ALA A 205 -14.09 -4.31 -5.92
C ALA A 205 -13.99 -4.19 -4.40
N VAL A 206 -14.98 -4.72 -3.69
CA VAL A 206 -14.95 -4.84 -2.23
C VAL A 206 -14.74 -6.30 -1.89
N VAL A 207 -13.67 -6.59 -1.16
CA VAL A 207 -13.31 -7.94 -0.71
C VAL A 207 -13.42 -7.98 0.80
N ILE A 208 -14.00 -9.04 1.33
CA ILE A 208 -14.09 -9.32 2.75
C ILE A 208 -13.13 -10.46 3.06
N PHE A 209 -12.36 -10.28 4.12
CA PHE A 209 -11.70 -11.36 4.82
C PHE A 209 -12.41 -11.58 6.15
N GLY A 210 -12.56 -12.84 6.53
CA GLY A 210 -13.19 -13.21 7.80
C GLY A 210 -12.31 -12.89 9.00
N ARG A 211 -12.54 -13.61 10.10
CA ARG A 211 -11.80 -13.40 11.35
C ARG A 211 -10.30 -13.64 11.14
N LEU A 212 -9.48 -12.75 11.70
CA LEU A 212 -8.03 -12.83 11.72
C LEU A 212 -7.53 -12.69 13.17
N GLY A 213 -7.11 -13.81 13.75
CA GLY A 213 -6.59 -13.87 15.12
C GLY A 213 -5.26 -13.13 15.29
N ALA A 214 -4.85 -12.92 16.55
CA ALA A 214 -3.55 -12.34 16.88
C ALA A 214 -2.40 -13.18 16.28
N GLY A 215 -1.45 -12.53 15.62
CA GLY A 215 -0.32 -13.17 14.94
C GLY A 215 -0.68 -13.92 13.64
N GLU A 216 -1.96 -14.01 13.29
CA GLU A 216 -2.40 -14.77 12.11
C GLU A 216 -2.05 -14.03 10.81
N LYS A 217 -1.78 -14.82 9.78
CA LYS A 217 -1.58 -14.35 8.40
C LYS A 217 -2.60 -15.00 7.48
N ARG A 218 -3.06 -14.25 6.49
CA ARG A 218 -4.05 -14.69 5.50
C ARG A 218 -3.63 -14.20 4.13
N SER A 219 -3.87 -15.00 3.09
CA SER A 219 -3.61 -14.60 1.72
C SER A 219 -4.81 -14.82 0.81
N GLY A 220 -4.89 -14.04 -0.25
CA GLY A 220 -5.89 -14.15 -1.29
C GLY A 220 -5.34 -13.61 -2.61
N LYS A 221 -6.03 -13.85 -3.73
CA LYS A 221 -5.59 -13.39 -5.04
C LYS A 221 -6.75 -12.84 -5.87
N LEU A 222 -6.49 -11.76 -6.60
CA LEU A 222 -7.38 -11.22 -7.62
C LEU A 222 -6.72 -11.41 -8.99
N PHE A 223 -7.44 -11.98 -9.94
CA PHE A 223 -6.96 -12.18 -11.30
C PHE A 223 -7.71 -11.25 -12.24
N LEU A 224 -7.03 -10.21 -12.71
CA LEU A 224 -7.61 -9.21 -13.60
C LEU A 224 -7.04 -9.36 -15.01
N ARG A 225 -7.91 -9.42 -16.02
CA ARG A 225 -7.49 -9.29 -17.41
C ARG A 225 -7.23 -7.83 -17.73
N VAL A 226 -6.03 -7.52 -18.22
CA VAL A 226 -5.66 -6.17 -18.68
C VAL A 226 -6.32 -5.91 -20.03
N ASN A 227 -6.99 -4.78 -20.18
CA ASN A 227 -7.70 -4.47 -21.43
C ASN A 227 -6.72 -4.32 -22.61
N SER A 228 -7.10 -4.89 -23.75
CA SER A 228 -6.22 -4.95 -24.93
C SER A 228 -6.00 -3.61 -25.63
N GLY A 229 -6.86 -2.61 -25.37
CA GLY A 229 -6.80 -1.27 -25.95
C GLY A 229 -5.92 -0.26 -25.21
N LEU A 230 -5.24 -0.65 -24.13
CA LEU A 230 -4.41 0.29 -23.36
C LEU A 230 -3.12 0.67 -24.11
N ALA A 231 -2.71 1.93 -23.98
CA ALA A 231 -1.44 2.40 -24.55
C ALA A 231 -0.24 1.72 -23.87
N HIS A 232 0.89 1.62 -24.58
CA HIS A 232 2.16 1.23 -23.95
C HIS A 232 2.51 2.20 -22.82
N GLN A 233 3.14 1.71 -21.75
CA GLN A 233 3.48 2.48 -20.55
C GLN A 233 2.26 3.04 -19.78
N THR A 234 1.05 2.59 -20.07
CA THR A 234 -0.09 2.89 -19.20
C THR A 234 0.20 2.35 -17.80
N LEU A 235 0.15 3.24 -16.81
CA LEU A 235 0.30 2.90 -15.41
C LEU A 235 -0.95 2.21 -14.88
N LEU A 236 -0.77 1.02 -14.35
CA LEU A 236 -1.77 0.23 -13.67
C LEU A 236 -1.50 0.28 -12.18
N ASP A 237 -2.09 1.25 -11.50
CA ASP A 237 -1.86 1.51 -10.09
C ASP A 237 -2.98 0.97 -9.21
N ILE A 238 -2.63 0.09 -8.28
CA ILE A 238 -3.53 -0.36 -7.22
C ILE A 238 -2.98 0.09 -5.87
N ARG A 239 -3.88 0.69 -5.09
CA ARG A 239 -3.70 0.94 -3.66
C ARG A 239 -5.06 0.79 -2.99
N ALA A 240 -5.24 -0.29 -2.25
CA ALA A 240 -6.50 -0.54 -1.56
C ALA A 240 -6.59 0.31 -0.29
N SER A 241 -7.80 0.73 0.08
CA SER A 241 -8.11 1.08 1.45
C SER A 241 -8.71 -0.12 2.16
N TYR A 242 -8.51 -0.22 3.47
CA TYR A 242 -9.11 -1.28 4.25
C TYR A 242 -9.52 -0.80 5.63
N SER A 243 -10.52 -1.46 6.19
CA SER A 243 -11.01 -1.25 7.55
C SER A 243 -11.24 -2.58 8.21
N TRP A 244 -11.10 -2.65 9.53
CA TRP A 244 -11.45 -3.83 10.32
C TRP A 244 -12.29 -3.44 11.53
N SER A 245 -13.03 -4.42 12.04
CA SER A 245 -13.71 -4.34 13.34
C SER A 245 -13.03 -5.30 14.33
N ASP A 246 -12.94 -4.88 15.59
CA ASP A 246 -12.47 -5.65 16.73
C ASP A 246 -13.19 -5.17 18.01
N ASP A 247 -12.86 -5.77 19.15
CA ASP A 247 -13.41 -5.41 20.47
C ASP A 247 -12.89 -4.07 21.02
N ALA A 248 -11.96 -3.41 20.30
CA ALA A 248 -11.20 -2.23 20.72
C ALA A 248 -11.39 -1.03 19.78
N SER A 249 -12.54 -0.94 19.10
CA SER A 249 -12.99 0.11 18.14
C SER A 249 -12.61 -0.05 16.66
N GLY A 250 -11.82 -1.06 16.30
CA GLY A 250 -11.40 -1.35 14.93
C GLY A 250 -10.39 -0.35 14.38
N GLY A 251 -10.31 -0.23 13.06
CA GLY A 251 -9.41 0.71 12.42
C GLY A 251 -9.55 0.84 10.91
N VAL A 252 -8.83 1.81 10.34
CA VAL A 252 -8.79 2.08 8.90
C VAL A 252 -7.36 2.38 8.47
N GLN A 253 -6.93 1.81 7.34
CA GLN A 253 -5.65 2.10 6.70
C GLN A 253 -5.73 1.94 5.17
N ARG A 254 -4.56 2.00 4.52
CA ARG A 254 -4.26 1.89 3.11
C ARG A 254 -3.13 0.87 2.94
N SER A 255 -3.20 0.08 1.88
CA SER A 255 -2.12 -0.79 1.49
C SER A 255 -0.90 0.00 1.01
N ASN A 256 0.17 -0.74 0.69
CA ASN A 256 1.25 -0.24 -0.16
C ASN A 256 0.73 0.11 -1.57
N TRP A 257 1.50 0.92 -2.29
CA TRP A 257 1.27 1.20 -3.71
C TRP A 257 1.90 0.11 -4.58
N ALA A 258 1.08 -0.55 -5.41
CA ALA A 258 1.47 -1.69 -6.24
C ALA A 258 1.27 -1.40 -7.74
N PRO A 259 2.12 -0.55 -8.36
CA PRO A 259 2.01 -0.21 -9.76
C PRO A 259 2.64 -1.25 -10.69
N VAL A 260 2.03 -1.45 -11.85
CA VAL A 260 2.53 -2.24 -12.99
C VAL A 260 2.39 -1.41 -14.26
N LEU A 261 3.27 -1.57 -15.25
CA LEU A 261 3.17 -0.89 -16.53
C LEU A 261 2.63 -1.82 -17.62
N VAL A 262 1.85 -1.28 -18.56
CA VAL A 262 1.43 -2.03 -19.76
C VAL A 262 2.58 -2.11 -20.75
N GLY A 263 3.02 -3.33 -21.06
CA GLY A 263 4.16 -3.63 -21.92
C GLY A 263 3.80 -4.50 -23.13
N SER A 264 4.83 -4.87 -23.90
CA SER A 264 4.74 -5.87 -24.97
C SER A 264 4.77 -7.32 -24.43
N GLY A 265 5.23 -7.51 -23.19
CA GLY A 265 5.36 -8.81 -22.55
C GLY A 265 5.28 -8.71 -21.03
N ALA A 266 5.17 -9.87 -20.37
CA ALA A 266 5.22 -9.96 -18.93
C ALA A 266 6.68 -9.84 -18.44
N SER A 267 6.92 -9.05 -17.40
CA SER A 267 8.24 -8.92 -16.76
C SER A 267 8.04 -8.72 -15.26
N ASP A 268 8.78 -9.50 -14.49
CA ASP A 268 8.62 -9.62 -13.04
C ASP A 268 9.98 -9.48 -12.36
N ALA A 269 9.96 -9.01 -11.12
CA ALA A 269 11.11 -9.02 -10.22
C ALA A 269 10.64 -9.36 -8.81
N PRO A 270 11.42 -10.10 -8.00
CA PRO A 270 11.08 -10.44 -6.62
C PRO A 270 11.30 -9.27 -5.63
N TYR A 271 11.40 -8.03 -6.13
CA TYR A 271 11.67 -6.82 -5.36
C TYR A 271 10.95 -5.62 -5.96
N ILE A 272 10.73 -4.59 -5.16
CA ILE A 272 10.29 -3.28 -5.65
C ILE A 272 11.49 -2.48 -6.14
N TRP A 273 11.33 -1.79 -7.27
CA TRP A 273 12.34 -0.87 -7.77
C TRP A 273 12.38 0.39 -6.90
N MET A 274 13.59 0.79 -6.50
CA MET A 274 13.86 2.06 -5.86
C MET A 274 14.53 3.01 -6.86
N SER A 275 14.30 4.31 -6.69
CA SER A 275 15.06 5.32 -7.43
C SER A 275 16.35 5.66 -6.69
N VAL A 276 17.39 6.03 -7.42
CA VAL A 276 18.65 6.53 -6.86
C VAL A 276 19.12 7.76 -7.64
N ASN A 277 19.59 8.78 -6.92
CA ASN A 277 20.13 10.00 -7.53
C ASN A 277 21.33 10.56 -6.73
N PRO A 278 22.48 10.85 -7.38
CA PRO A 278 22.86 10.33 -8.70
C PRO A 278 23.04 8.81 -8.63
N ASP A 279 22.87 8.10 -9.76
CA ASP A 279 23.11 6.66 -9.86
C ASP A 279 24.61 6.31 -10.01
N ARG A 280 25.47 7.31 -10.18
CA ARG A 280 26.91 7.15 -10.39
C ARG A 280 27.71 8.32 -9.83
N GLY A 281 28.95 8.07 -9.43
CA GLY A 281 29.92 9.09 -9.07
C GLY A 281 31.19 8.51 -8.45
N PRO A 282 32.21 9.33 -8.16
CA PRO A 282 33.42 8.88 -7.47
C PRO A 282 33.09 8.38 -6.04
N ALA A 283 34.03 7.67 -5.42
CA ALA A 283 33.92 7.30 -4.01
C ALA A 283 33.63 8.54 -3.13
N GLY A 284 32.69 8.39 -2.20
CA GLY A 284 32.20 9.49 -1.35
C GLY A 284 31.02 10.28 -1.90
N THR A 285 30.55 9.95 -3.12
CA THR A 285 29.30 10.48 -3.68
C THR A 285 28.13 10.24 -2.74
N ARG A 286 27.31 11.28 -2.57
CA ARG A 286 26.06 11.24 -1.81
C ARG A 286 24.94 10.74 -2.71
N HIS A 287 24.50 9.51 -2.50
CA HIS A 287 23.39 8.89 -3.20
C HIS A 287 22.11 9.01 -2.37
N ILE A 288 21.01 9.45 -3.00
CA ILE A 288 19.68 9.51 -2.39
C ILE A 288 18.84 8.39 -2.97
N PHE A 289 18.45 7.44 -2.12
CA PHE A 289 17.60 6.32 -2.46
C PHE A 289 16.17 6.60 -2.03
N SER A 290 15.19 6.31 -2.89
CA SER A 290 13.78 6.52 -2.52
C SER A 290 12.82 5.51 -3.13
N THR A 291 11.71 5.28 -2.41
CA THR A 291 10.57 4.49 -2.84
C THR A 291 9.31 4.99 -2.17
N ASN A 292 8.15 4.72 -2.77
CA ASN A 292 6.81 5.00 -2.25
C ASN A 292 5.91 3.75 -2.25
N ARG A 293 6.53 2.57 -2.24
CA ARG A 293 5.84 1.27 -2.37
C ARG A 293 5.80 0.46 -1.07
N LEU A 294 6.07 1.07 0.08
CA LEU A 294 5.97 0.42 1.39
C LEU A 294 4.60 0.65 2.03
N LEU A 295 4.35 0.03 3.19
CA LEU A 295 3.17 0.35 3.98
C LEU A 295 3.35 1.70 4.69
N PRO A 296 2.28 2.49 4.87
CA PRO A 296 2.34 3.70 5.69
C PRO A 296 2.80 3.44 7.12
N GLY A 297 3.74 4.24 7.63
CA GLY A 297 4.27 4.12 8.99
C GLY A 297 5.18 2.90 9.23
N GLU A 298 5.57 2.19 8.18
CA GLU A 298 6.41 0.99 8.29
C GLU A 298 7.88 1.33 8.56
N SER A 299 8.51 0.63 9.51
CA SER A 299 9.95 0.74 9.75
C SER A 299 10.74 -0.09 8.73
N VAL A 300 11.90 0.43 8.33
CA VAL A 300 12.77 -0.24 7.36
C VAL A 300 14.18 -0.50 7.89
N SER A 301 14.80 -1.55 7.36
CA SER A 301 16.22 -1.85 7.53
C SER A 301 16.92 -1.86 6.17
N SER A 302 18.24 -1.66 6.15
CA SER A 302 18.99 -1.55 4.89
C SER A 302 20.37 -2.18 4.95
N TRP A 303 20.86 -2.57 3.77
CA TRP A 303 22.19 -3.11 3.56
C TRP A 303 22.65 -2.82 2.12
N LEU A 304 23.92 -3.12 1.86
CA LEU A 304 24.47 -3.10 0.50
C LEU A 304 24.78 -4.52 0.04
N ASN A 305 24.45 -4.82 -1.20
CA ASN A 305 25.14 -5.88 -1.93
C ASN A 305 26.36 -5.26 -2.59
N THR A 306 27.54 -5.66 -2.13
CA THR A 306 28.84 -5.26 -2.68
C THR A 306 29.41 -6.38 -3.55
N PRO A 307 30.41 -6.11 -4.40
CA PRO A 307 31.12 -7.18 -5.12
C PRO A 307 31.71 -8.25 -4.17
N GLY A 308 32.06 -7.87 -2.94
CA GLY A 308 32.56 -8.75 -1.89
C GLY A 308 31.49 -9.25 -0.92
N GLY A 309 30.20 -9.25 -1.28
CA GLY A 309 29.12 -9.78 -0.44
C GLY A 309 28.25 -8.71 0.24
N VAL A 310 27.48 -9.13 1.25
CA VAL A 310 26.49 -8.29 1.93
C VAL A 310 27.13 -7.46 3.03
N ARG A 311 26.85 -6.16 3.06
CA ARG A 311 27.30 -5.24 4.11
C ARG A 311 26.10 -4.55 4.79
N PRO A 312 25.80 -4.85 6.06
CA PRO A 312 24.70 -4.20 6.77
C PRO A 312 24.95 -2.70 6.91
N LEU A 313 23.88 -1.90 6.86
CA LEU A 313 23.93 -0.47 7.08
C LEU A 313 23.13 -0.12 8.34
N ASN A 314 23.66 0.82 9.14
CA ASN A 314 22.89 1.41 10.25
C ASN A 314 22.01 2.58 9.75
N LEU A 315 21.40 2.42 8.57
CA LEU A 315 20.44 3.38 8.02
C LEU A 315 19.04 2.80 8.21
N ARG A 316 18.23 3.53 8.98
CA ARG A 316 16.85 3.19 9.30
C ARG A 316 15.96 4.38 8.97
N ALA A 317 14.73 4.10 8.55
CA ALA A 317 13.70 5.09 8.36
C ALA A 317 12.33 4.50 8.67
N THR A 318 11.34 5.37 8.77
CA THR A 318 9.92 4.99 8.82
C THR A 318 9.25 5.60 7.59
N ALA A 319 8.45 4.79 6.90
CA ALA A 319 7.69 5.24 5.75
C ALA A 319 6.63 6.27 6.17
N ASP A 320 6.48 7.32 5.37
CA ASP A 320 5.44 8.33 5.59
C ASP A 320 4.03 7.76 5.37
N ASP A 321 2.99 8.59 5.53
CA ASP A 321 1.60 8.18 5.34
C ASP A 321 1.31 7.66 3.92
N ASN A 322 2.14 8.01 2.94
CA ASN A 322 2.03 7.55 1.56
C ASN A 322 2.83 6.29 1.29
N GLY A 323 3.55 5.73 2.27
CA GLY A 323 4.42 4.57 2.10
C GLY A 323 5.79 4.95 1.53
N SER A 324 6.19 6.21 1.68
CA SER A 324 7.42 6.75 1.10
C SER A 324 8.57 6.80 2.09
N VAL A 325 9.76 6.41 1.63
CA VAL A 325 11.02 6.52 2.35
C VAL A 325 12.06 7.15 1.44
N SER A 326 12.91 8.01 2.00
CA SER A 326 14.14 8.46 1.37
C SER A 326 15.31 8.30 2.33
N LEU A 327 16.37 7.66 1.86
CA LEU A 327 17.60 7.41 2.62
C LEU A 327 18.79 7.99 1.86
N GLU A 328 19.68 8.65 2.60
CA GLU A 328 20.97 9.10 2.09
C GLU A 328 22.06 8.11 2.45
N TYR A 329 22.89 7.76 1.47
CA TYR A 329 24.09 6.99 1.71
C TYR A 329 25.29 7.58 0.95
N ARG A 330 26.43 7.69 1.63
CA ARG A 330 27.69 8.18 1.04
C ARG A 330 28.61 7.01 0.75
N SER A 331 29.09 6.89 -0.49
CA SER A 331 29.96 5.81 -0.96
C SER A 331 31.42 5.94 -0.50
N ASN A 332 31.67 6.52 0.68
CA ASN A 332 33.02 6.68 1.22
C ASN A 332 33.66 5.31 1.45
N GLY A 333 34.92 5.15 1.01
CA GLY A 333 35.67 3.90 1.19
C GLY A 333 35.15 2.73 0.36
N LEU A 334 34.23 2.95 -0.59
CA LEU A 334 33.88 1.95 -1.58
C LEU A 334 34.87 1.97 -2.74
N ALA A 335 35.33 0.79 -3.15
CA ALA A 335 36.10 0.63 -4.37
C ALA A 335 35.22 0.89 -5.60
N ARG A 336 35.84 1.17 -6.74
CA ARG A 336 35.15 1.25 -8.03
C ARG A 336 34.34 -0.04 -8.28
N GLY A 337 33.09 0.08 -8.69
CA GLY A 337 32.23 -1.07 -8.96
C GLY A 337 30.74 -0.76 -8.95
N THR A 338 29.95 -1.80 -9.21
CA THR A 338 28.48 -1.75 -9.16
C THR A 338 28.01 -2.28 -7.81
N TYR A 339 27.11 -1.55 -7.18
CA TYR A 339 26.55 -1.85 -5.88
C TYR A 339 25.03 -1.85 -5.95
N GLN A 340 24.39 -2.59 -5.05
CA GLN A 340 22.96 -2.47 -4.83
C GLN A 340 22.69 -1.98 -3.43
N PHE A 341 21.87 -0.93 -3.31
CA PHE A 341 21.26 -0.55 -2.05
C PHE A 341 19.97 -1.34 -1.89
N VAL A 342 19.85 -2.03 -0.77
CA VAL A 342 18.70 -2.87 -0.45
C VAL A 342 18.00 -2.32 0.78
N LEU A 343 16.68 -2.22 0.69
CA LEU A 343 15.78 -1.81 1.75
C LEU A 343 14.80 -2.94 2.04
N TYR A 344 14.50 -3.20 3.30
CA TYR A 344 13.51 -4.21 3.72
C TYR A 344 12.45 -3.59 4.62
N GLY A 345 11.19 -3.74 4.23
CA GLY A 345 10.03 -3.37 5.04
C GLY A 345 9.72 -4.44 6.08
N GLN A 346 9.77 -4.07 7.37
CA GLN A 346 9.63 -5.01 8.48
C GLN A 346 8.21 -5.59 8.64
N ARG A 347 7.18 -4.89 8.15
CA ARG A 347 5.78 -5.31 8.31
C ARG A 347 5.21 -5.90 7.03
N SER A 348 5.58 -5.34 5.90
CA SER A 348 5.16 -5.77 4.56
C SER A 348 5.98 -6.95 4.03
N GLY A 349 7.22 -7.10 4.51
CA GLY A 349 8.18 -8.04 3.96
C GLY A 349 8.64 -7.68 2.55
N LEU A 350 8.39 -6.45 2.07
CA LEU A 350 8.82 -6.01 0.75
C LEU A 350 10.30 -5.65 0.76
N THR A 351 11.02 -6.15 -0.25
CA THR A 351 12.43 -5.80 -0.49
C THR A 351 12.51 -4.79 -1.62
N GLY A 352 13.09 -3.63 -1.37
CA GLY A 352 13.41 -2.62 -2.37
C GLY A 352 14.87 -2.68 -2.80
N VAL A 353 15.12 -2.51 -4.09
CA VAL A 353 16.48 -2.56 -4.66
C VAL A 353 16.71 -1.38 -5.60
N ALA A 354 17.86 -0.72 -5.44
CA ALA A 354 18.41 0.24 -6.39
C ALA A 354 19.87 -0.08 -6.68
N THR A 355 20.27 0.05 -7.94
CA THR A 355 21.65 -0.15 -8.39
C THR A 355 22.35 1.20 -8.56
N PHE A 356 23.58 1.33 -8.08
CA PHE A 356 24.42 2.52 -8.31
C PHE A 356 25.89 2.12 -8.58
N VAL A 357 26.67 3.05 -9.15
CA VAL A 357 28.05 2.83 -9.58
C VAL A 357 29.01 3.78 -8.88
N VAL A 358 30.09 3.22 -8.32
CA VAL A 358 31.25 3.98 -7.85
C VAL A 358 32.29 3.95 -8.97
N GLN A 359 32.75 5.13 -9.40
CA GLN A 359 33.68 5.31 -10.54
C GLN A 359 35.15 5.33 -10.14
#